data_AF-A0AAV2SAG5-F1
#
_entry.id   AF-A0AAV2SAG5-F1
#
_cell.length_a   1.000
_cell.length_b   1.000
_cell.length_c   1.000
_cell.angle_alpha   90.00
_cell.angle_beta   90.00
_cell.angle_gamma   90.00
#
_symmetry.space_group_name_H-M   'P 1'
#
loop_
_entity.id
_entity.type
_entity.pdbx_description
1 polymer ?
#
loop_
_entity_poly.entity_id
_entity_poly.type
_entity_poly.pdbx_seq_one_letter_code
_entity_poly.pdbx_strand_id
1 'polypeptide(L)'
;DTDATNVKANTVPDSNCGKSEEKNVMQKKIVLFDTRAQKEFLVSHLENAHWVGEETTDTQVVDLMKEYLKLEDNNQVEDTNDTPSVSSVSHGSDSYDPERSIHFVCYCALGYRSSQLARKIQVALNSENLMQKAFVHNLEGSIFKWANEGRPMINNDGNSTKFCHPYNTVFGLTLNKDLKKYE
;
A
#
# COMPACT_ATOMS: atom_id res chain seq x y z
N ASP A 1 9.20 12.28 15.89
CA ASP A 1 9.02 12.29 14.43
C ASP A 1 8.89 10.89 13.88
N THR A 2 7.66 10.39 13.80
CA THR A 2 7.32 9.10 13.19
C THR A 2 6.09 9.30 12.31
N ASP A 3 6.27 10.15 11.29
CA ASP A 3 5.27 10.33 10.24
C ASP A 3 5.62 9.45 9.04
N ALA A 4 4.61 9.12 8.23
CA ALA A 4 4.78 8.39 6.99
C ALA A 4 5.83 9.05 6.10
N THR A 5 6.79 8.28 5.61
CA THR A 5 7.73 8.81 4.63
C THR A 5 7.04 8.93 3.27
N ASN A 6 7.20 10.08 2.62
CA ASN A 6 6.77 10.22 1.25
C ASN A 6 7.74 9.44 0.34
N VAL A 7 7.19 8.62 -0.57
CA VAL A 7 7.98 7.91 -1.57
C VAL A 7 7.68 8.43 -2.96
N LYS A 8 8.72 8.48 -3.79
CA LYS A 8 8.63 8.94 -5.17
C LYS A 8 7.94 7.90 -6.04
N ALA A 9 7.28 8.34 -7.11
CA ALA A 9 6.58 7.45 -8.02
C ALA A 9 7.47 6.33 -8.61
N ASN A 10 8.76 6.60 -8.87
CA ASN A 10 9.69 5.61 -9.41
C ASN A 10 10.06 4.48 -8.44
N THR A 11 9.67 4.55 -7.16
CA THR A 11 9.85 3.44 -6.21
C THR A 11 8.65 2.48 -6.19
N VAL A 12 7.55 2.86 -6.83
CA VAL A 12 6.36 2.01 -7.00
C VAL A 12 6.49 1.33 -8.37
N PRO A 13 6.45 -0.02 -8.44
CA PRO A 13 6.52 -0.75 -9.70
C PRO A 13 5.42 -0.30 -10.63
N ASP A 14 5.77 0.06 -11.86
CA ASP A 14 4.84 0.25 -12.96
C ASP A 14 4.80 -1.00 -13.84
N SER A 15 3.63 -1.33 -14.35
CA SER A 15 3.41 -2.52 -15.18
C SER A 15 3.95 -2.41 -16.61
N ASN A 16 4.50 -1.24 -16.97
CA ASN A 16 4.93 -0.93 -18.32
C ASN A 16 6.43 -0.60 -18.45
N CYS A 17 7.25 -1.09 -17.50
CA CYS A 17 8.70 -1.10 -17.68
C CYS A 17 9.06 -2.19 -18.71
N GLY A 18 9.34 -1.74 -19.93
CA GLY A 18 9.76 -2.59 -21.04
C GLY A 18 10.89 -3.53 -20.63
N LYS A 19 10.83 -4.74 -21.19
CA LYS A 19 11.88 -5.76 -21.09
C LYS A 19 13.21 -5.18 -21.58
N SER A 20 14.05 -4.70 -20.68
CA SER A 20 15.47 -4.54 -20.96
C SER A 20 16.27 -4.59 -19.66
N GLU A 21 17.07 -5.66 -19.61
CA GLU A 21 18.35 -5.80 -18.92
C GLU A 21 18.33 -6.06 -17.41
N GLU A 22 18.59 -7.34 -17.11
CA GLU A 22 19.08 -7.94 -15.87
C GLU A 22 19.36 -6.97 -14.72
N LYS A 23 18.46 -6.97 -13.74
CA LYS A 23 18.89 -6.88 -12.34
C LYS A 23 18.11 -7.90 -11.55
N ASN A 24 18.86 -8.68 -10.77
CA ASN A 24 18.39 -9.47 -9.66
C ASN A 24 17.82 -8.49 -8.60
N VAL A 25 16.68 -7.86 -8.92
CA VAL A 25 16.02 -6.89 -8.06
C VAL A 25 15.24 -7.70 -7.05
N MET A 26 15.76 -7.74 -5.83
CA MET A 26 15.05 -8.15 -4.63
C MET A 26 13.61 -7.63 -4.70
N GLN A 27 12.66 -8.55 -4.89
CA GLN A 27 11.28 -8.20 -5.19
C GLN A 27 10.61 -7.73 -3.89
N LYS A 28 10.77 -6.45 -3.57
CA LYS A 28 10.12 -5.81 -2.42
C LYS A 28 8.61 -6.05 -2.51
N LYS A 29 8.02 -6.60 -1.45
CA LYS A 29 6.57 -6.80 -1.35
C LYS A 29 5.90 -5.45 -1.10
N ILE A 30 5.40 -4.83 -2.16
CA ILE A 30 4.68 -3.56 -2.12
C ILE A 30 3.18 -3.84 -2.15
N VAL A 31 2.44 -3.18 -1.27
CA VAL A 31 0.98 -3.22 -1.20
C VAL A 31 0.47 -1.79 -1.37
N LEU A 32 -0.34 -1.58 -2.39
CA LEU A 32 -0.88 -0.27 -2.75
C LEU A 32 -2.28 -0.10 -2.19
N PHE A 33 -2.54 1.04 -1.54
CA PHE A 33 -3.84 1.39 -1.00
C PHE A 33 -4.37 2.69 -1.61
N ASP A 34 -5.54 2.60 -2.24
CA ASP A 34 -6.27 3.76 -2.78
C ASP A 34 -7.36 4.19 -1.80
N THR A 35 -7.26 5.43 -1.30
CA THR A 35 -8.22 6.02 -0.35
C THR A 35 -9.21 6.98 -0.99
N ARG A 36 -9.32 6.98 -2.32
CA ARG A 36 -10.31 7.79 -3.03
C ARG A 36 -11.71 7.21 -2.92
N ALA A 37 -12.71 8.01 -3.28
CA ALA A 37 -14.09 7.52 -3.37
C ALA A 37 -14.19 6.47 -4.48
N GLN A 38 -15.13 5.53 -4.35
CA GLN A 38 -15.24 4.39 -5.28
C GLN A 38 -15.35 4.83 -6.74
N LYS A 39 -16.18 5.84 -7.03
CA LYS A 39 -16.31 6.42 -8.38
C LYS A 39 -14.98 6.90 -8.98
N GLU A 40 -14.05 7.35 -8.16
CA GLU A 40 -12.73 7.81 -8.61
C GLU A 40 -11.82 6.63 -8.95
N PHE A 41 -11.89 5.56 -8.14
CA PHE A 41 -11.15 4.31 -8.33
C PHE A 41 -11.60 3.57 -9.60
N LEU A 42 -12.91 3.57 -9.88
CA LEU A 42 -13.47 2.92 -11.05
C LEU A 42 -13.02 3.57 -12.37
N VAL A 43 -12.86 4.90 -12.39
CA VAL A 43 -12.34 5.63 -13.55
C VAL A 43 -10.90 5.21 -13.84
N SER A 44 -10.07 5.16 -12.81
CA SER A 44 -8.71 4.63 -12.90
C SER A 44 -8.11 4.38 -11.53
N HIS A 45 -7.12 3.51 -11.46
CA HIS A 45 -6.31 3.24 -10.28
C HIS A 45 -4.92 2.70 -10.68
N LEU A 46 -4.00 2.63 -9.72
CA LEU A 46 -2.71 1.97 -9.93
C LEU A 46 -2.92 0.46 -9.99
N GLU A 47 -2.18 -0.23 -10.86
CA GLU A 47 -2.32 -1.68 -10.99
C GLU A 47 -2.01 -2.40 -9.67
N ASN A 48 -2.83 -3.41 -9.34
CA ASN A 48 -2.78 -4.15 -8.07
C ASN A 48 -3.08 -3.31 -6.81
N ALA A 49 -3.64 -2.10 -6.95
CA ALA A 49 -4.09 -1.31 -5.82
C ALA A 49 -5.34 -1.91 -5.18
N HIS A 50 -5.33 -1.98 -3.85
CA HIS A 50 -6.50 -2.33 -3.05
C HIS A 50 -7.24 -1.05 -2.71
N TRP A 51 -8.52 -1.00 -3.09
CA TRP A 51 -9.39 0.09 -2.71
C TRP A 51 -9.77 -0.05 -1.23
N VAL A 52 -9.39 0.95 -0.43
CA VAL A 52 -9.62 0.98 1.03
C VAL A 52 -10.73 1.99 1.38
N GLY A 53 -10.99 2.95 0.49
CA GLY A 53 -12.01 3.97 0.69
C GLY A 53 -11.59 5.06 1.69
N GLU A 54 -12.46 6.04 1.88
CA GLU A 54 -12.21 7.20 2.75
C GLU A 54 -12.58 6.92 4.22
N GLU A 55 -13.63 6.13 4.45
CA GLU A 55 -14.26 5.92 5.75
C GLU A 55 -13.69 4.72 6.53
N THR A 56 -12.44 4.32 6.25
CA THR A 56 -11.83 3.16 6.89
C THR A 56 -11.62 3.40 8.38
N THR A 57 -12.21 2.54 9.20
CA THR A 57 -12.08 2.57 10.66
C THR A 57 -10.73 2.01 11.11
N ASP A 58 -10.31 2.33 12.33
CA ASP A 58 -9.05 1.83 12.88
C ASP A 58 -9.03 0.29 12.97
N THR A 59 -10.18 -0.34 13.27
CA THR A 59 -10.33 -1.80 13.27
C THR A 59 -10.09 -2.39 11.87
N GLN A 60 -10.71 -1.81 10.84
CA GLN A 60 -10.50 -2.25 9.45
C GLN A 60 -9.05 -2.09 9.01
N VAL A 61 -8.35 -1.04 9.48
CA VAL A 61 -6.91 -0.88 9.24
C VAL A 61 -6.11 -2.00 9.89
N VAL A 62 -6.43 -2.37 11.14
CA VAL A 62 -5.76 -3.49 11.83
C VAL A 62 -5.97 -4.81 11.08
N ASP A 63 -7.21 -5.11 10.69
CA ASP A 63 -7.54 -6.34 9.98
C ASP A 63 -6.82 -6.43 8.63
N LEU A 64 -6.82 -5.32 7.86
CA LEU A 64 -6.09 -5.19 6.61
C LEU A 64 -4.60 -5.49 6.78
N MET A 65 -3.96 -4.92 7.80
CA MET A 65 -2.53 -5.16 8.05
C MET A 65 -2.24 -6.61 8.42
N LYS A 66 -3.07 -7.22 9.28
CA LYS A 66 -2.91 -8.61 9.71
C LYS A 66 -3.01 -9.57 8.52
N GLU A 67 -3.94 -9.32 7.61
CA GLU A 67 -4.09 -10.06 6.35
C GLU A 67 -2.78 -10.06 5.54
N TYR A 68 -2.19 -8.88 5.30
CA TYR A 68 -0.96 -8.79 4.51
C TYR A 68 0.27 -9.37 5.21
N LEU A 69 0.35 -9.20 6.53
CA LEU A 69 1.43 -9.75 7.34
C LEU A 69 1.30 -11.26 7.56
N LYS A 70 0.20 -11.90 7.09
CA LYS A 70 -0.09 -13.32 7.28
C LYS A 70 0.04 -13.74 8.74
N LEU A 71 -0.40 -12.87 9.64
CA LEU A 71 -0.43 -13.20 11.06
C LEU A 71 -1.64 -14.11 11.26
N GLU A 72 -1.40 -15.41 11.34
CA GLU A 72 -2.42 -16.34 11.84
C GLU A 72 -2.70 -16.01 13.31
N ASP A 73 -3.97 -16.08 13.73
CA ASP A 73 -4.34 -16.03 15.13
C ASP A 73 -3.74 -17.25 15.84
N ASN A 74 -2.56 -17.07 16.43
CA ASN A 74 -2.02 -18.02 17.41
C ASN A 74 -2.81 -17.88 18.72
N ASN A 75 -4.06 -18.31 18.70
CA ASN A 75 -4.84 -18.55 19.90
C ASN A 75 -5.34 -20.00 19.89
N GLN A 76 -4.40 -20.92 20.08
CA GLN A 76 -4.72 -22.22 20.69
C GLN A 76 -4.04 -22.27 22.05
N VAL A 77 -4.90 -22.17 23.07
CA VAL A 77 -4.63 -22.63 24.42
C VAL A 77 -4.68 -24.16 24.37
N GLU A 78 -3.55 -24.85 24.51
CA GLU A 78 -3.55 -26.21 25.03
C GLU A 78 -2.44 -26.37 26.06
N ASP A 79 -2.89 -26.42 27.31
CA ASP A 79 -2.21 -27.00 28.46
C ASP A 79 -2.17 -28.52 28.26
N THR A 80 -0.98 -29.13 28.25
CA THR A 80 -0.64 -30.33 29.03
C THR A 80 0.81 -30.76 28.76
N ASN A 81 1.48 -31.10 29.86
CA ASN A 81 2.87 -31.53 29.97
C ASN A 81 3.20 -32.78 29.14
N ASP A 82 4.34 -32.77 28.42
CA ASP A 82 5.33 -33.85 28.41
C ASP A 82 6.60 -33.47 27.60
N THR A 83 7.76 -33.73 28.19
CA THR A 83 9.12 -33.69 27.57
C THR A 83 9.72 -35.09 27.80
N PRO A 84 10.58 -35.70 26.94
CA PRO A 84 11.67 -35.02 26.24
C PRO A 84 12.10 -35.55 24.85
N SER A 85 12.65 -34.68 23.99
CA SER A 85 14.04 -34.75 23.47
C SER A 85 14.23 -33.88 22.23
N VAL A 86 15.44 -33.35 22.13
CA VAL A 86 15.85 -32.19 21.35
C VAL A 86 15.97 -32.49 19.85
N SER A 87 15.21 -31.78 19.02
CA SER A 87 15.57 -31.52 17.63
C SER A 87 15.22 -30.09 17.25
N SER A 88 16.26 -29.25 17.19
CA SER A 88 16.33 -27.96 16.52
C SER A 88 15.14 -27.01 16.73
N VAL A 89 15.11 -26.38 17.89
CA VAL A 89 14.46 -25.06 18.05
C VAL A 89 15.22 -24.10 17.13
N SER A 90 14.70 -23.86 15.94
CA SER A 90 15.03 -22.64 15.20
C SER A 90 14.51 -21.49 16.05
N HIS A 91 15.37 -20.97 16.91
CA HIS A 91 15.20 -19.65 17.50
C HIS A 91 15.13 -18.71 16.31
N GLY A 92 13.90 -18.37 15.88
CA GLY A 92 13.67 -17.38 14.86
C GLY A 92 14.32 -16.11 15.37
N SER A 93 15.50 -15.79 14.84
CA SER A 93 16.15 -14.55 15.16
C SER A 93 15.19 -13.44 14.75
N ASP A 94 14.81 -12.59 15.70
CA ASP A 94 14.18 -11.27 15.48
C ASP A 94 15.13 -10.33 14.72
N SER A 95 15.83 -10.86 13.72
CA SER A 95 16.70 -10.13 12.82
C SER A 95 15.81 -9.49 11.76
N TYR A 96 15.72 -8.17 11.80
CA TYR A 96 15.19 -7.33 10.73
C TYR A 96 15.71 -7.80 9.37
N ASP A 97 14.81 -8.36 8.57
CA ASP A 97 15.07 -8.81 7.21
C ASP A 97 14.36 -7.87 6.22
N PRO A 98 15.08 -6.89 5.64
CA PRO A 98 14.50 -5.92 4.72
C PRO A 98 13.93 -6.56 3.44
N GLU A 99 14.28 -7.81 3.13
CA GLU A 99 13.76 -8.54 1.97
C GLU A 99 12.39 -9.17 2.25
N ARG A 100 12.03 -9.34 3.53
CA ARG A 100 10.71 -9.84 3.96
C ARG A 100 9.78 -8.74 4.45
N SER A 101 10.26 -7.51 4.59
CA SER A 101 9.44 -6.38 5.01
C SER A 101 8.40 -6.00 3.96
N ILE A 102 7.18 -5.74 4.42
CA ILE A 102 6.08 -5.25 3.56
C ILE A 102 6.16 -3.74 3.45
N HIS A 103 6.01 -3.20 2.25
CA HIS A 103 5.89 -1.76 2.02
C HIS A 103 4.44 -1.41 1.72
N PHE A 104 3.75 -0.82 2.70
CA PHE A 104 2.41 -0.25 2.53
C PHE A 104 2.53 1.14 1.91
N VAL A 105 2.01 1.34 0.70
CA VAL A 105 2.04 2.63 0.00
C VAL A 105 0.62 3.13 -0.19
N CYS A 106 0.27 4.21 0.50
CA CYS A 106 -1.03 4.84 0.43
C CYS A 106 -1.03 5.97 -0.59
N TYR A 107 -2.11 6.13 -1.36
CA TYR A 107 -2.29 7.28 -2.24
C TYR A 107 -3.77 7.68 -2.34
N CYS A 108 -4.00 8.93 -2.73
CA CYS A 108 -5.34 9.40 -3.07
C CYS A 108 -5.32 10.28 -4.34
N ALA A 109 -6.08 11.36 -4.38
CA ALA A 109 -5.99 12.36 -5.44
C ALA A 109 -4.69 13.18 -5.33
N LEU A 110 -4.48 13.83 -4.17
CA LEU A 110 -3.41 14.81 -3.92
C LEU A 110 -2.49 14.48 -2.73
N GLY A 111 -2.84 13.50 -1.90
CA GLY A 111 -2.05 13.07 -0.75
C GLY A 111 -2.65 13.32 0.64
N TYR A 112 -3.78 14.03 0.74
CA TYR A 112 -4.37 14.38 2.05
C TYR A 112 -5.06 13.20 2.75
N ARG A 113 -5.96 12.49 2.05
CA ARG A 113 -6.65 11.31 2.63
C ARG A 113 -5.68 10.16 2.88
N SER A 114 -4.70 9.97 2.00
CA SER A 114 -3.74 8.88 2.10
C SER A 114 -2.71 9.09 3.21
N SER A 115 -2.34 10.34 3.54
CA SER A 115 -1.47 10.59 4.70
C SER A 115 -2.17 10.21 6.02
N GLN A 116 -3.49 10.42 6.12
CA GLN A 116 -4.27 10.00 7.28
C GLN A 116 -4.31 8.47 7.41
N LEU A 117 -4.56 7.74 6.31
CA LEU A 117 -4.49 6.27 6.33
C LEU A 117 -3.07 5.79 6.69
N ALA A 118 -2.03 6.35 6.09
CA ALA A 118 -0.65 5.99 6.38
C ALA A 118 -0.30 6.19 7.86
N ARG A 119 -0.80 7.27 8.49
CA ARG A 119 -0.67 7.50 9.92
C ARG A 119 -1.44 6.45 10.74
N LYS A 120 -2.68 6.12 10.37
CA LYS A 120 -3.47 5.07 11.04
C LYS A 120 -2.75 3.72 11.02
N ILE A 121 -2.22 3.32 9.86
CA ILE A 121 -1.43 2.10 9.68
C ILE A 121 -0.20 2.11 10.61
N GLN A 122 0.56 3.20 10.68
CA GLN A 122 1.73 3.29 11.58
C GLN A 122 1.37 3.19 13.06
N VAL A 123 0.33 3.91 13.49
CA VAL A 123 -0.14 3.85 14.87
C VAL A 123 -0.50 2.41 15.22
N ALA A 124 -1.25 1.75 14.33
CA ALA A 124 -1.69 0.38 14.55
C ALA A 124 -0.53 -0.64 14.50
N LEU A 125 0.45 -0.50 13.59
CA LEU A 125 1.68 -1.31 13.61
C LEU A 125 2.47 -1.13 14.91
N ASN A 126 2.56 0.10 15.41
CA ASN A 126 3.25 0.39 16.66
C ASN A 126 2.52 -0.22 17.86
N SER A 127 1.18 -0.08 17.93
CA SER A 127 0.34 -0.66 18.98
C SER A 127 0.44 -2.19 19.03
N GLU A 128 0.62 -2.84 17.88
CA GLU A 128 0.75 -4.30 17.76
C GLU A 128 2.22 -4.80 17.86
N ASN A 129 3.20 -3.89 18.05
CA ASN A 129 4.64 -4.21 18.04
C ASN A 129 5.14 -4.86 16.73
N LEU A 130 4.65 -4.37 15.59
CA LEU A 130 4.91 -4.88 14.23
C LEU A 130 5.71 -3.89 13.34
N MET A 131 6.21 -2.79 13.89
CA MET A 131 6.94 -1.74 13.15
C MET A 131 8.19 -2.23 12.41
N GLN A 132 8.77 -3.35 12.83
CA GLN A 132 9.91 -4.03 12.20
C GLN A 132 9.52 -4.90 11.01
N LYS A 133 8.23 -5.24 10.85
CA LYS A 133 7.74 -6.10 9.76
C LYS A 133 7.26 -5.33 8.53
N ALA A 134 6.99 -4.03 8.68
CA ALA A 134 6.46 -3.24 7.58
C ALA A 134 6.93 -1.78 7.60
N PHE A 135 7.03 -1.22 6.41
CA PHE A 135 7.21 0.20 6.16
C PHE A 135 5.92 0.81 5.66
N VAL A 136 5.66 2.04 6.07
CA VAL A 136 4.46 2.78 5.68
C VAL A 136 4.86 4.06 4.97
N HIS A 137 4.29 4.24 3.80
CA HIS A 137 4.61 5.32 2.90
C HIS A 137 3.36 5.99 2.35
N ASN A 138 3.50 7.27 2.03
CA ASN A 138 2.53 8.01 1.23
C ASN A 138 3.13 8.31 -0.15
N LEU A 139 2.36 8.09 -1.21
CA LEU A 139 2.82 8.37 -2.58
C LEU A 139 2.89 9.88 -2.81
N GLU A 140 4.10 10.38 -3.09
CA GLU A 140 4.35 11.79 -3.32
C GLU A 140 3.54 12.31 -4.51
N GLY A 141 2.71 13.34 -4.27
CA GLY A 141 1.83 13.92 -5.29
C GLY A 141 0.65 13.02 -5.71
N SER A 142 0.59 11.79 -5.20
CA SER A 142 -0.52 10.84 -5.38
C SER A 142 -0.90 10.63 -6.86
N ILE A 143 -2.14 10.20 -7.15
CA ILE A 143 -2.50 9.79 -8.51
C ILE A 143 -2.57 10.96 -9.49
N PHE A 144 -2.78 12.20 -9.05
CA PHE A 144 -2.80 13.34 -9.96
C PHE A 144 -1.41 13.64 -10.53
N LYS A 145 -0.38 13.67 -9.67
CA LYS A 145 1.00 13.80 -10.15
C LYS A 145 1.38 12.61 -11.03
N TRP A 146 1.01 11.39 -10.61
CA TRP A 146 1.23 10.17 -11.39
C TRP A 146 0.65 10.26 -12.80
N ALA A 147 -0.62 10.66 -12.93
CA ALA A 147 -1.30 10.82 -14.20
C ALA A 147 -0.68 11.94 -15.05
N ASN A 148 -0.37 13.10 -14.44
CA ASN A 148 0.27 14.22 -15.13
C ASN A 148 1.68 13.86 -15.66
N GLU A 149 2.38 12.94 -15.01
CA GLU A 149 3.66 12.38 -15.47
C GLU A 149 3.50 11.32 -16.57
N GLY A 150 2.27 11.01 -16.98
CA GLY A 150 1.97 10.04 -18.05
C GLY A 150 2.24 8.59 -17.65
N ARG A 151 2.24 8.30 -16.34
CA ARG A 151 2.53 6.96 -15.82
C ARG A 151 1.35 6.00 -16.00
N PRO A 152 1.61 4.69 -16.08
CA PRO A 152 0.57 3.68 -16.29
C PRO A 152 -0.49 3.68 -15.18
N MET A 153 -1.75 3.63 -15.58
CA MET A 153 -2.90 3.36 -14.72
C MET A 153 -3.82 2.39 -15.45
N ILE A 154 -4.69 1.71 -14.71
CA ILE A 154 -5.73 0.83 -15.26
C ILE A 154 -7.12 1.35 -14.89
N ASN A 155 -8.11 1.05 -15.72
CA ASN A 155 -9.51 1.28 -15.38
C ASN A 155 -10.11 0.06 -14.65
N ASN A 156 -11.40 0.12 -14.28
CA ASN A 156 -12.07 -0.99 -13.61
C ASN A 156 -12.10 -2.31 -14.41
N ASP A 157 -11.97 -2.25 -15.74
CA ASP A 157 -11.93 -3.44 -16.60
C ASP A 157 -10.51 -4.05 -16.69
N GLY A 158 -9.53 -3.47 -15.99
CA GLY A 158 -8.12 -3.85 -16.05
C GLY A 158 -7.39 -3.33 -17.29
N ASN A 159 -8.02 -2.50 -18.11
CA ASN A 159 -7.42 -1.93 -19.32
C ASN A 159 -6.59 -0.68 -18.99
N SER A 160 -5.46 -0.51 -19.67
CA SER A 160 -4.65 0.70 -19.54
C SER A 160 -5.47 1.95 -19.87
N THR A 161 -5.34 2.97 -19.03
CA THR A 161 -6.02 4.26 -19.17
C THR A 161 -5.09 5.40 -18.80
N LYS A 162 -5.26 6.53 -19.49
CA LYS A 162 -4.64 7.81 -19.10
C LYS A 162 -5.56 8.69 -18.26
N PHE A 163 -6.83 8.30 -18.16
CA PHE A 163 -7.85 9.13 -17.55
C PHE A 163 -7.82 9.02 -16.03
N CYS A 164 -8.18 10.10 -15.35
CA CYS A 164 -8.26 10.19 -13.90
C CYS A 164 -9.46 11.05 -13.50
N HIS A 165 -10.16 10.59 -12.46
CA HIS A 165 -11.25 11.37 -11.88
C HIS A 165 -10.70 12.65 -11.23
N PRO A 166 -11.23 13.85 -11.55
CA PRO A 166 -10.67 15.12 -11.08
C PRO A 166 -11.03 15.45 -9.62
N TYR A 167 -11.61 14.50 -8.88
CA TYR A 167 -12.18 14.65 -7.53
C TYR A 167 -13.31 15.68 -7.45
N ASN A 168 -12.96 16.97 -7.54
CA ASN A 168 -13.90 18.08 -7.59
C ASN A 168 -13.37 19.22 -8.47
N THR A 169 -14.17 20.27 -8.67
CA THR A 169 -13.82 21.38 -9.56
C THR A 169 -12.54 22.11 -9.17
N VAL A 170 -12.31 22.31 -7.86
CA VAL A 170 -11.19 23.11 -7.36
C VAL A 170 -9.88 22.34 -7.47
N PHE A 171 -9.81 21.15 -6.86
CA PHE A 171 -8.60 20.35 -6.87
C PHE A 171 -8.31 19.75 -8.24
N GLY A 172 -9.36 19.50 -9.03
CA GLY A 172 -9.23 19.06 -10.41
C GLY A 172 -8.44 20.03 -11.29
N LEU A 173 -8.25 21.29 -10.91
CA LEU A 173 -7.36 22.22 -11.64
C LEU A 173 -5.90 21.77 -11.68
N THR A 174 -5.47 20.94 -10.72
CA THR A 174 -4.12 20.39 -10.65
C THR A 174 -3.91 19.15 -11.53
N LEU A 175 -5.00 18.60 -12.08
CA LEU A 175 -4.97 17.51 -13.06
C LEU A 175 -5.07 18.10 -14.47
N ASN A 176 -4.21 17.64 -15.39
CA ASN A 176 -4.23 18.08 -16.78
C ASN A 176 -5.62 17.86 -17.40
N LYS A 177 -6.11 18.87 -18.15
CA LYS A 177 -7.51 18.90 -18.61
C LYS A 177 -7.87 17.72 -19.50
N ASP A 178 -6.95 17.26 -20.32
CA ASP A 178 -7.10 16.13 -21.25
C ASP A 178 -7.07 14.75 -20.56
N LEU A 179 -6.72 14.71 -19.28
CA LEU A 179 -6.74 13.50 -18.46
C LEU A 179 -8.03 13.35 -17.65
N LYS A 180 -8.91 14.35 -17.61
CA LYS A 180 -10.09 14.34 -16.74
C LYS A 180 -11.21 13.45 -17.30
N LYS A 181 -11.73 12.55 -16.46
CA LYS A 181 -12.92 11.74 -16.74
C LYS A 181 -13.76 11.56 -15.48
N TYR A 182 -15.06 11.84 -15.53
CA TYR A 182 -15.93 11.79 -14.35
C TYR A 182 -16.63 10.43 -14.16
N GLU A 183 -16.86 9.72 -15.28
CA GLU A 183 -17.49 8.40 -15.39
C GLU A 183 -16.78 7.64 -16.51
#